data_AF-A0AAN7BIM8-F1
#
_entry.id   AF-A0AAN7BIM8-F1
#
_cell.length_a   1.000
_cell.length_b   1.000
_cell.length_c   1.000
_cell.angle_alpha   90.00
_cell.angle_beta   90.00
_cell.angle_gamma   90.00
#
_symmetry.space_group_name_H-M   'P 1'
#
loop_
_entity.id
_entity.type
_entity.pdbx_description
1 polymer ?
#
loop_
_entity_poly.entity_id
_entity_poly.type
_entity_poly.pdbx_seq_one_letter_code
_entity_poly.pdbx_strand_id
1 'polypeptide(L)'
;MAPQVSKADIIISIHPKHVENIASRVKNHEFRKYLLPAEVRQLWIYETSPASSVKYVATISAGKQPGEIRDPNGLRNDEFDQGRLDGLVKYAYEILKLEVLKTPISLSDLKENGWLNGPPQKYCYVKESMRKALDTVETTLVFDSGNGQPDVAPKRQHSPPEIPEQEPSDRPPKAPARRQTRTFPGVNKRRKTPTTESARQGLSRAGLKSKRE
;
A
#
# COMPACT_ATOMS: atom_id res chain seq x y z
N MET A 1 0.74 35.30 -14.47
CA MET A 1 1.23 33.90 -14.64
C MET A 1 0.47 33.03 -13.65
N ALA A 2 -0.28 32.02 -14.13
CA ALA A 2 -0.93 31.07 -13.21
C ALA A 2 0.15 30.21 -12.54
N PRO A 3 0.08 29.95 -11.23
CA PRO A 3 1.02 29.05 -10.57
C PRO A 3 0.87 27.65 -11.21
N GLN A 4 1.91 27.21 -11.92
CA GLN A 4 1.97 25.87 -12.46
C GLN A 4 2.24 24.92 -11.29
N VAL A 5 1.18 24.33 -10.76
CA VAL A 5 1.30 23.31 -9.71
C VAL A 5 2.02 22.12 -10.33
N SER A 6 3.28 21.90 -9.93
CA SER A 6 4.05 20.76 -10.39
C SER A 6 3.40 19.48 -9.87
N LYS A 7 2.81 18.69 -10.78
CA LYS A 7 2.16 17.41 -10.49
C LYS A 7 3.16 16.28 -10.19
N ALA A 8 4.41 16.63 -9.92
CA ALA A 8 5.49 15.68 -9.65
C ALA A 8 5.41 15.07 -8.25
N ASP A 9 4.68 15.72 -7.33
CA ASP A 9 4.66 15.32 -5.93
C ASP A 9 3.26 14.95 -5.48
N ILE A 10 3.16 13.78 -4.85
CA ILE A 10 1.93 13.26 -4.28
C ILE A 10 2.14 12.85 -2.83
N ILE A 11 1.06 12.82 -2.06
CA ILE A 11 1.00 12.30 -0.71
C ILE A 11 0.32 10.94 -0.76
N ILE A 12 0.93 9.95 -0.12
CA ILE A 12 0.38 8.61 0.04
C ILE A 12 0.36 8.22 1.51
N SER A 13 -0.60 7.40 1.90
CA SER A 13 -0.57 6.74 3.21
C SER A 13 0.19 5.42 3.15
N ILE A 14 1.04 5.18 4.15
CA ILE A 14 1.75 3.92 4.37
C ILE A 14 1.66 3.55 5.85
N HIS A 15 1.47 2.26 6.14
CA HIS A 15 1.44 1.74 7.50
C HIS A 15 2.85 1.75 8.14
N PRO A 16 3.00 2.09 9.44
CA PRO A 16 4.29 2.17 10.14
C PRO A 16 5.25 1.00 9.85
N LYS A 17 4.77 -0.24 9.98
CA LYS A 17 5.54 -1.46 9.64
C LYS A 17 6.16 -1.42 8.23
N HIS A 18 5.47 -0.89 7.23
CA HIS A 18 6.02 -0.77 5.88
C HIS A 18 6.99 0.39 5.75
N VAL A 19 6.76 1.50 6.45
CA VAL A 19 7.70 2.63 6.53
C VAL A 19 9.03 2.19 7.15
N GLU A 20 9.00 1.42 8.24
CA GLU A 20 10.21 0.85 8.87
C GLU A 20 10.99 -0.07 7.91
N ASN A 21 10.28 -0.92 7.16
CA ASN A 21 10.91 -1.77 6.14
C ASN A 21 11.55 -0.96 5.01
N ILE A 22 10.95 0.17 4.64
CA ILE A 22 11.52 1.08 3.63
C ILE A 22 12.77 1.76 4.19
N ALA A 23 12.68 2.34 5.40
CA ALA A 23 13.79 3.03 6.05
C ALA A 23 15.00 2.12 6.31
N SER A 24 14.74 0.84 6.63
CA SER A 24 15.78 -0.18 6.81
C SER A 24 16.24 -0.87 5.53
N ARG A 25 15.77 -0.41 4.36
CA ARG A 25 16.10 -0.94 3.01
C ARG A 25 15.63 -2.37 2.73
N VAL A 26 14.97 -3.03 3.69
CA VAL A 26 14.37 -4.36 3.52
C VAL A 26 13.31 -4.34 2.40
N LYS A 27 12.55 -3.25 2.31
CA LYS A 27 11.58 -3.00 1.23
C LYS A 27 12.11 -1.88 0.33
N ASN A 28 12.62 -2.22 -0.84
CA ASN A 28 13.17 -1.26 -1.81
C ASN A 28 12.17 -0.81 -2.89
N HIS A 29 11.00 -1.46 -3.00
CA HIS A 29 9.92 -1.06 -3.91
C HIS A 29 8.62 -0.79 -3.16
N GLU A 30 7.90 0.27 -3.53
CA GLU A 30 6.51 0.50 -3.14
C GLU A 30 5.57 -0.13 -4.17
N PHE A 31 4.58 -0.91 -3.72
CA PHE A 31 3.69 -1.65 -4.62
C PHE A 31 2.27 -1.05 -4.59
N ARG A 32 1.66 -0.87 -5.76
CA ARG A 32 0.30 -0.32 -5.90
C ARG A 32 -0.52 -1.11 -6.92
N LYS A 33 -1.85 -1.10 -6.72
CA LYS A 33 -2.83 -1.68 -7.67
C LYS A 33 -3.03 -0.82 -8.92
N TYR A 34 -2.58 0.42 -8.91
CA TYR A 34 -2.81 1.41 -9.96
C TYR A 34 -1.48 2.06 -10.36
N LEU A 35 -1.44 2.51 -11.62
CA LEU A 35 -0.34 3.27 -12.15
C LEU A 35 -0.39 4.71 -11.62
N LEU A 36 0.74 5.21 -11.16
CA LEU A 36 0.93 6.62 -10.84
C LEU A 36 1.11 7.41 -12.14
N PRO A 37 0.66 8.68 -12.18
CA PRO A 37 0.94 9.56 -13.32
C PRO A 37 2.43 9.59 -13.64
N ALA A 38 2.77 9.61 -14.93
CA ALA A 38 4.15 9.49 -15.41
C ALA A 38 5.05 10.64 -14.95
N GLU A 39 4.47 11.77 -14.56
CA GLU A 39 5.16 12.95 -14.05
C GLU A 39 5.56 12.83 -12.58
N VAL A 40 4.95 11.90 -11.83
CA VAL A 40 5.22 11.74 -10.40
C VAL A 40 6.65 11.24 -10.19
N ARG A 41 7.38 11.93 -9.33
CA ARG A 41 8.77 11.62 -8.95
C ARG A 41 8.96 11.53 -7.44
N GLN A 42 8.11 12.19 -6.65
CA GLN A 42 8.24 12.19 -5.19
C GLN A 42 6.95 11.78 -4.50
N LEU A 43 7.13 10.98 -3.45
CA LEU A 43 6.10 10.51 -2.55
C LEU A 43 6.31 11.12 -1.16
N TRP A 44 5.40 11.99 -0.75
CA TRP A 44 5.28 12.44 0.63
C TRP A 44 4.51 11.37 1.41
N ILE A 45 5.16 10.74 2.38
CA ILE A 45 4.62 9.60 3.08
C ILE A 45 3.93 10.08 4.36
N TYR A 46 2.60 9.96 4.36
CA TYR A 46 1.79 9.99 5.56
C TYR A 46 1.89 8.62 6.25
N GLU A 47 2.53 8.59 7.39
CA GLU A 47 2.55 7.41 8.26
C GLU A 47 1.23 7.33 9.01
N THR A 48 0.53 6.19 8.90
CA THR A 48 -0.76 6.02 9.58
C THR A 48 -0.60 5.90 11.10
N SER A 49 -1.70 5.63 11.81
CA SER A 49 -1.67 5.40 13.27
C SER A 49 -0.55 4.40 13.65
N PRO A 50 0.22 4.67 14.72
CA PRO A 50 0.00 5.73 15.72
C PRO A 50 0.55 7.12 15.35
N ALA A 51 1.49 7.23 14.41
CA ALA A 51 2.18 8.50 14.11
C ALA A 51 1.27 9.57 13.49
N SER A 52 0.35 9.17 12.61
CA SER A 52 -0.66 10.04 11.98
C SER A 52 -0.11 11.38 11.46
N SER A 53 0.99 11.32 10.72
CA SER A 53 1.73 12.51 10.27
C SER A 53 2.46 12.26 8.95
N VAL A 54 2.73 13.34 8.21
CA VAL A 54 3.68 13.29 7.09
C VAL A 54 5.08 13.42 7.66
N LYS A 55 5.92 12.39 7.45
CA LYS A 55 7.24 12.29 8.07
C LYS A 55 8.37 11.99 7.10
N TYR A 56 8.08 11.38 5.96
CA TYR A 56 9.13 11.02 5.00
C TYR A 56 8.81 11.55 3.61
N VAL A 57 9.86 11.80 2.84
CA VAL A 57 9.79 12.04 1.40
C VAL A 57 10.66 11.00 0.70
N ALA A 58 10.07 10.32 -0.27
CA ALA A 58 10.73 9.30 -1.07
C ALA A 58 10.79 9.73 -2.54
N THR A 59 11.98 9.68 -3.14
CA THR A 59 12.12 9.80 -4.60
C THR A 59 11.98 8.42 -5.23
N ILE A 60 11.20 8.32 -6.31
CA ILE A 60 10.86 7.04 -6.94
C ILE A 60 11.23 6.96 -8.42
N SER A 61 11.39 5.73 -8.90
CA SER A 61 11.49 5.42 -10.33
C SER A 61 10.14 5.55 -11.06
N ALA A 62 10.18 5.35 -12.38
CA ALA A 62 8.98 5.00 -13.14
C ALA A 62 8.36 3.68 -12.64
N GLY A 63 7.06 3.50 -12.90
CA GLY A 63 6.34 2.28 -12.52
C GLY A 63 6.80 1.08 -13.33
N LYS A 64 7.11 -0.01 -12.63
CA LYS A 64 7.52 -1.32 -13.15
C LYS A 64 6.37 -2.32 -13.08
N GLN A 65 6.29 -3.23 -14.04
CA GLN A 65 5.37 -4.37 -14.12
C GLN A 65 6.07 -5.68 -13.69
N PRO A 66 5.31 -6.75 -13.41
CA PRO A 66 5.89 -8.06 -13.11
C PRO A 66 6.95 -8.50 -14.14
N GLY A 67 8.15 -8.83 -13.68
CA GLY A 67 9.29 -9.26 -14.49
C GLY A 67 10.28 -8.14 -14.83
N GLU A 68 9.98 -6.91 -14.41
CA GLU A 68 10.82 -5.73 -14.64
C GLU A 68 11.66 -5.33 -13.42
N ILE A 69 11.40 -5.85 -12.21
CA ILE A 69 12.24 -5.52 -11.05
C ILE A 69 13.63 -6.16 -11.20
N ARG A 70 13.67 -7.47 -11.47
CA ARG A 70 14.90 -8.26 -11.72
C ARG A 70 15.97 -8.13 -10.63
N ASP A 71 15.54 -7.85 -9.41
CA ASP A 71 16.37 -7.75 -8.21
C ASP A 71 15.68 -8.50 -7.04
N PRO A 72 16.23 -9.63 -6.58
CA PRO A 72 15.62 -10.42 -5.51
C PRO A 72 15.82 -9.83 -4.11
N ASN A 73 16.66 -8.81 -3.94
CA ASN A 73 17.11 -8.35 -2.61
C ASN A 73 16.08 -7.51 -1.84
N GLY A 74 14.86 -7.33 -2.37
CA GLY A 74 13.79 -6.57 -1.76
C GLY A 74 12.59 -7.40 -1.36
N LEU A 75 11.95 -7.00 -0.25
CA LEU A 75 10.76 -7.64 0.28
C LEU A 75 9.66 -7.76 -0.79
N ARG A 76 9.38 -9.00 -1.18
CA ARG A 76 8.36 -9.41 -2.18
C ARG A 76 8.68 -9.04 -3.63
N ASN A 77 9.92 -8.71 -3.96
CA ASN A 77 10.31 -8.47 -5.36
C ASN A 77 10.13 -9.73 -6.21
N ASP A 78 10.65 -10.88 -5.74
CA ASP A 78 10.50 -12.16 -6.44
C ASP A 78 9.03 -12.60 -6.58
N GLU A 79 8.22 -12.38 -5.55
CA GLU A 79 6.78 -12.64 -5.62
C GLU A 79 6.08 -11.76 -6.65
N PHE A 80 6.46 -10.48 -6.73
CA PHE A 80 5.92 -9.56 -7.71
C PHE A 80 6.33 -9.96 -9.13
N ASP A 81 7.62 -10.22 -9.37
CA ASP A 81 8.12 -10.56 -10.69
C ASP A 81 7.59 -11.89 -11.22
N GLN A 82 7.35 -12.86 -10.34
CA GLN A 82 6.75 -14.14 -10.70
C GLN A 82 5.23 -14.07 -10.85
N GLY A 83 4.62 -12.88 -10.73
CA GLY A 83 3.17 -12.68 -10.84
C GLY A 83 2.36 -13.28 -9.69
N ARG A 84 3.00 -13.73 -8.60
CA ARG A 84 2.31 -14.34 -7.44
C ARG A 84 1.48 -13.35 -6.65
N LEU A 85 1.64 -12.05 -6.92
CA LEU A 85 0.88 -10.99 -6.29
C LEU A 85 -0.23 -10.43 -7.19
N ASP A 86 -0.57 -11.13 -8.27
CA ASP A 86 -1.64 -10.71 -9.17
C ASP A 86 -2.96 -10.53 -8.41
N GLY A 87 -3.72 -9.50 -8.79
CA GLY A 87 -4.92 -9.03 -8.08
C GLY A 87 -4.65 -8.23 -6.79
N LEU A 88 -3.49 -8.39 -6.14
CA LEU A 88 -3.10 -7.61 -4.95
C LEU A 88 -2.33 -6.36 -5.31
N VAL A 89 -1.42 -6.42 -6.28
CA VAL A 89 -0.63 -5.29 -6.78
C VAL A 89 -0.38 -5.46 -8.28
N LYS A 90 -0.17 -4.35 -9.00
CA LYS A 90 0.06 -4.36 -10.46
C LYS A 90 1.31 -3.60 -10.87
N TYR A 91 1.74 -2.65 -10.04
CA TYR A 91 2.86 -1.78 -10.33
C TYR A 91 3.78 -1.69 -9.12
N ALA A 92 5.08 -1.61 -9.38
CA ALA A 92 6.13 -1.41 -8.39
C ALA A 92 6.89 -0.12 -8.71
N TYR A 93 7.25 0.64 -7.67
CA TYR A 93 8.04 1.87 -7.79
C TYR A 93 9.28 1.70 -6.93
N GLU A 94 10.45 1.71 -7.55
CA GLU A 94 11.71 1.64 -6.84
C GLU A 94 11.90 2.91 -6.00
N ILE A 95 12.30 2.74 -4.74
CA ILE A 95 12.57 3.83 -3.82
C ILE A 95 14.06 4.16 -3.92
N LEU A 96 14.35 5.20 -4.69
CA LEU A 96 15.72 5.61 -5.01
C LEU A 96 16.36 6.32 -3.82
N LYS A 97 15.63 7.26 -3.22
CA LYS A 97 16.09 8.10 -2.11
C LYS A 97 14.99 8.20 -1.05
N LEU A 98 15.36 8.19 0.21
CA LEU A 98 14.45 8.47 1.32
C LEU A 98 15.05 9.52 2.24
N GLU A 99 14.24 10.52 2.58
CA GLU A 99 14.57 11.55 3.55
C GLU A 99 13.48 11.62 4.61
N VAL A 100 13.88 11.99 5.82
CA VAL A 100 12.98 12.18 6.96
C VAL A 100 12.89 13.66 7.28
N LEU A 101 11.68 14.15 7.53
CA LEU A 101 11.44 15.51 7.98
C LEU A 101 11.90 15.64 9.43
N LYS A 102 12.68 16.68 9.76
CA LYS A 102 13.07 16.94 11.16
C LYS A 102 11.85 17.23 12.02
N THR A 103 10.87 17.92 11.46
CA THR A 103 9.58 18.21 12.10
C THR A 103 8.46 17.54 11.29
N PRO A 104 7.89 16.42 11.78
CA PRO A 104 6.73 15.79 11.15
C PRO A 104 5.52 16.72 11.16
N ILE A 105 4.71 16.66 10.11
CA ILE A 105 3.49 17.48 9.99
C ILE A 105 2.30 16.62 10.43
N SER A 106 1.65 16.99 11.52
CA SER A 106 0.56 16.19 12.10
C SER A 106 -0.72 16.24 11.26
N LEU A 107 -1.61 15.26 11.43
CA LEU A 107 -2.93 15.30 10.78
C LEU A 107 -3.74 16.56 11.16
N SER A 108 -3.56 17.10 12.37
CA SER A 108 -4.21 18.34 12.79
C SER A 108 -3.70 19.52 11.96
N ASP A 109 -2.39 19.68 11.85
CA ASP A 109 -1.77 20.76 11.05
C ASP A 109 -2.17 20.64 9.57
N LEU A 110 -2.19 19.42 9.04
CA LEU A 110 -2.61 19.15 7.65
C LEU A 110 -4.06 19.59 7.39
N LYS A 111 -4.95 19.46 8.39
CA LYS A 111 -6.36 19.87 8.31
C LYS A 111 -6.52 21.38 8.49
N GLU A 112 -5.85 21.96 9.48
CA GLU A 112 -5.88 23.40 9.77
C GLU A 112 -5.38 24.22 8.59
N ASN A 113 -4.32 23.78 7.93
CA ASN A 113 -3.80 24.40 6.71
C ASN A 113 -4.63 24.09 5.45
N GLY A 114 -5.70 23.29 5.57
CA GLY A 114 -6.56 22.89 4.46
C GLY A 114 -5.85 22.05 3.40
N TRP A 115 -4.73 21.39 3.75
CA TRP A 115 -3.97 20.57 2.81
C TRP A 115 -4.60 19.19 2.63
N LEU A 116 -5.03 18.55 3.73
CA LEU A 116 -5.71 17.25 3.72
C LEU A 116 -6.88 17.23 4.69
N ASN A 117 -7.96 16.55 4.30
CA ASN A 117 -9.11 16.31 5.19
C ASN A 117 -8.97 15.02 6.01
N GLY A 118 -7.99 14.18 5.68
CA GLY A 118 -7.79 12.85 6.24
C GLY A 118 -6.64 12.12 5.53
N PRO A 119 -6.27 10.91 6.00
CA PRO A 119 -5.25 10.09 5.34
C PRO A 119 -5.66 9.76 3.89
N PRO A 120 -4.77 9.95 2.90
CA PRO A 120 -5.05 9.58 1.52
C PRO A 120 -5.37 8.09 1.34
N GLN A 121 -6.54 7.77 0.79
CA GLN A 121 -6.91 6.38 0.45
C GLN A 121 -6.18 5.86 -0.80
N LYS A 122 -5.96 6.75 -1.77
CA LYS A 122 -5.19 6.47 -2.99
C LYS A 122 -3.88 7.27 -2.95
N TYR A 123 -3.95 8.51 -3.42
CA TYR A 123 -2.96 9.54 -3.25
C TYR A 123 -3.66 10.90 -3.38
N CYS A 124 -3.01 11.95 -2.89
CA CYS A 124 -3.43 13.34 -3.12
C CYS A 124 -2.26 14.09 -3.75
N TYR A 125 -2.50 14.99 -4.70
CA TYR A 125 -1.41 15.87 -5.15
C TYR A 125 -1.04 16.85 -4.04
N VAL A 126 0.25 17.15 -3.93
CA VAL A 126 0.72 18.23 -3.06
C VAL A 126 0.17 19.54 -3.62
N LYS A 127 -0.56 20.29 -2.78
CA LYS A 127 -1.08 21.61 -3.15
C LYS A 127 0.05 22.63 -3.18
N GLU A 128 -0.11 23.67 -3.97
CA GLU A 128 0.87 24.77 -4.06
C GLU A 128 1.17 25.41 -2.70
N SER A 129 0.13 25.62 -1.88
CA SER A 129 0.30 26.15 -0.52
C SER A 129 1.10 25.22 0.39
N MET A 130 0.92 23.91 0.22
CA MET A 130 1.68 22.92 0.97
C MET A 130 3.13 22.88 0.51
N ARG A 131 3.38 22.88 -0.81
CA ARG A 131 4.74 22.88 -1.37
C ARG A 131 5.60 23.98 -0.77
N LYS A 132 5.09 25.21 -0.72
CA LYS A 132 5.82 26.36 -0.13
C LYS A 132 6.20 26.13 1.33
N ALA A 133 5.34 25.48 2.11
CA ALA A 133 5.67 25.13 3.48
C ALA A 133 6.72 24.01 3.52
N LEU A 134 6.57 22.97 2.70
CA LEU A 134 7.51 21.86 2.62
C LEU A 134 8.92 22.28 2.18
N ASP A 135 9.04 23.26 1.30
CA ASP A 135 10.33 23.81 0.85
C ASP A 135 11.12 24.49 1.99
N THR A 136 10.43 24.89 3.07
CA THR A 136 11.06 25.46 4.27
C THR A 136 11.37 24.42 5.35
N VAL A 137 10.87 23.19 5.20
CA VAL A 137 11.08 22.12 6.18
C VAL A 137 12.44 21.49 5.96
N GLU A 138 13.23 21.43 7.01
CA GLU A 138 14.51 20.73 6.98
C GLU A 138 14.28 19.20 6.94
N THR A 139 15.04 18.54 6.07
CA THR A 139 15.08 17.08 5.96
C THR A 139 16.46 16.54 6.30
N THR A 140 16.50 15.29 6.73
CA THR A 140 17.72 14.51 6.92
C THR A 140 17.70 13.32 5.97
N LEU A 141 18.80 13.10 5.26
CA LEU A 141 18.94 11.94 4.38
C LEU A 141 18.95 10.65 5.19
N VAL A 142 18.08 9.70 4.84
CA VAL A 142 18.11 8.34 5.40
C VAL A 142 18.99 7.46 4.52
N PHE A 143 18.78 7.49 3.20
CA PHE A 143 19.62 6.81 2.22
C PHE A 143 19.44 7.40 0.81
N ASP A 144 20.44 7.18 -0.04
CA ASP A 144 20.40 7.50 -1.47
C ASP A 144 21.03 6.38 -2.31
N SER A 145 20.20 5.66 -3.07
CA SER A 145 20.63 4.58 -3.97
C SER A 145 21.01 5.10 -5.36
N GLY A 146 20.62 6.33 -5.70
CA GLY A 146 20.87 6.93 -7.01
C GLY A 146 22.31 7.41 -7.19
N ASN A 147 23.07 7.48 -6.10
CA ASN A 147 24.38 8.09 -6.06
C ASN A 147 25.48 7.10 -5.63
N GLY A 148 25.50 5.89 -6.22
CA GLY A 148 26.70 5.04 -6.35
C GLY A 148 27.53 4.68 -5.12
N GLN A 149 27.10 4.96 -3.89
CA GLN A 149 27.80 4.51 -2.69
C GLN A 149 27.26 3.14 -2.26
N PRO A 150 28.11 2.11 -2.13
CA PRO A 150 27.67 0.82 -1.64
C PRO A 150 27.23 0.97 -0.18
N ASP A 151 25.95 0.72 0.08
CA ASP A 151 25.39 0.55 1.43
C ASP A 151 26.21 -0.52 2.17
N VAL A 152 26.99 -0.11 3.17
CA VAL A 152 27.61 -1.04 4.12
C VAL A 152 26.48 -1.60 4.97
N ALA A 153 25.92 -2.72 4.53
CA ALA A 153 24.92 -3.45 5.29
C ALA A 153 25.46 -3.79 6.69
N PRO A 154 24.72 -3.51 7.78
CA PRO A 154 25.11 -4.00 9.09
C PRO A 154 25.02 -5.52 9.07
N LYS A 155 26.17 -6.18 9.27
CA LYS A 155 26.27 -7.63 9.44
C LYS A 155 25.29 -8.04 10.55
N ARG A 156 24.23 -8.75 10.18
CA ARG A 156 23.39 -9.49 11.13
C ARG A 156 24.26 -10.58 11.74
N GLN A 157 24.84 -10.31 12.91
CA GLN A 157 25.18 -11.37 13.85
C GLN A 157 23.86 -11.84 14.45
N HIS A 158 23.26 -12.86 13.85
CA HIS A 158 22.33 -13.73 14.55
C HIS A 158 23.03 -15.07 14.67
N SER A 159 23.62 -15.30 15.83
CA SER A 159 23.85 -16.67 16.31
C SER A 159 22.48 -17.34 16.43
N PRO A 160 22.30 -18.59 15.95
CA PRO A 160 21.06 -19.32 16.17
C PRO A 160 20.82 -19.48 17.68
N PRO A 161 19.59 -19.33 18.19
CA PRO A 161 19.31 -19.69 19.57
C PRO A 161 19.42 -21.22 19.70
N GLU A 162 20.29 -21.62 20.63
CA GLU A 162 20.51 -22.99 21.09
C GLU A 162 19.18 -23.54 21.65
N ILE A 163 18.69 -24.63 21.07
CA ILE A 163 17.53 -25.36 21.56
C ILE A 163 18.04 -26.26 22.69
N PRO A 164 17.52 -26.17 23.94
CA PRO A 164 17.92 -27.11 24.98
C PRO A 164 17.36 -28.50 24.66
N GLU A 165 18.26 -29.48 24.51
CA GLU A 165 17.93 -30.90 24.44
C GLU A 165 17.15 -31.31 25.71
N GLN A 166 15.94 -31.81 25.53
CA GLN A 166 15.21 -32.51 26.58
C GLN A 166 15.45 -34.02 26.42
N GLU A 167 16.03 -34.61 27.46
CA GLU A 167 16.23 -36.06 27.61
C GLU A 167 14.92 -36.86 27.53
N PRO A 168 14.98 -38.13 27.05
CA PRO A 168 13.81 -38.95 26.76
C PRO A 168 13.16 -39.47 28.04
N SER A 169 11.85 -39.25 28.20
CA SER A 169 11.06 -39.93 29.23
C SER A 169 10.24 -41.07 28.63
N ASP A 170 10.55 -42.28 29.08
CA ASP A 170 9.81 -43.51 28.83
C ASP A 170 8.33 -43.38 29.25
N ARG A 171 7.43 -43.48 28.27
CA ARG A 171 6.05 -43.96 28.51
C ARG A 171 5.59 -44.90 27.39
N PRO A 172 4.99 -46.05 27.73
CA PRO A 172 4.54 -47.03 26.75
C PRO A 172 3.28 -46.58 25.98
N PRO A 173 3.05 -47.14 24.78
CA PRO A 173 2.04 -46.65 23.84
C PRO A 173 0.60 -47.03 24.25
N LYS A 174 -0.33 -46.07 24.13
CA LYS A 174 -1.77 -46.36 24.15
C LYS A 174 -2.30 -46.50 22.72
N ALA A 175 -3.03 -47.60 22.51
CA ALA A 175 -3.63 -48.09 21.27
C ALA A 175 -4.61 -47.12 20.58
N PRO A 176 -4.91 -47.31 19.26
CA PRO A 176 -5.63 -46.33 18.45
C PRO A 176 -7.15 -46.40 18.64
N ALA A 177 -7.77 -45.26 18.97
CA ALA A 177 -9.22 -45.10 18.97
C ALA A 177 -9.75 -44.70 17.58
N ARG A 178 -10.18 -45.72 16.84
CA ARG A 178 -11.35 -45.83 15.97
C ARG A 178 -11.89 -44.53 15.30
N ARG A 179 -11.67 -44.45 13.98
CA ARG A 179 -12.45 -43.68 12.99
C ARG A 179 -13.96 -43.84 13.24
N GLN A 180 -14.68 -42.73 13.35
CA GLN A 180 -16.09 -42.66 12.99
C GLN A 180 -16.26 -41.66 11.85
N THR A 181 -16.40 -42.21 10.66
CA THR A 181 -16.95 -41.54 9.48
C THR A 181 -18.42 -41.24 9.74
N ARG A 182 -18.79 -39.97 9.88
CA ARG A 182 -20.19 -39.54 9.71
C ARG A 182 -20.44 -39.25 8.24
N THR A 183 -20.99 -40.27 7.58
CA THR A 183 -21.76 -40.19 6.34
C THR A 183 -22.96 -39.27 6.54
N PHE A 184 -23.11 -38.25 5.69
CA PHE A 184 -24.38 -37.54 5.49
C PHE A 184 -25.00 -38.06 4.18
N PRO A 185 -26.23 -38.60 4.20
CA PRO A 185 -26.91 -39.01 2.98
C PRO A 185 -27.77 -37.87 2.41
N GLY A 186 -27.86 -37.83 1.08
CA GLY A 186 -29.17 -37.77 0.44
C GLY A 186 -29.66 -36.41 -0.04
N VAL A 187 -29.29 -36.11 -1.28
CA VAL A 187 -30.06 -35.31 -2.25
C VAL A 187 -31.49 -35.87 -2.40
N ASN A 188 -32.54 -35.02 -2.40
CA ASN A 188 -33.48 -34.93 -3.54
C ASN A 188 -34.51 -33.80 -3.48
N LYS A 189 -34.47 -32.98 -4.54
CA LYS A 189 -35.55 -32.58 -5.47
C LYS A 189 -36.91 -32.07 -4.96
N ARG A 190 -37.26 -30.94 -5.62
CA ARG A 190 -38.59 -30.51 -6.12
C ARG A 190 -39.53 -29.92 -5.05
N ARG A 191 -40.22 -28.80 -5.23
CA ARG A 191 -40.92 -28.26 -6.41
C ARG A 191 -41.45 -26.84 -6.11
N LYS A 192 -41.62 -26.05 -7.19
CA LYS A 192 -42.68 -25.07 -7.50
C LYS A 192 -42.68 -23.67 -6.86
N THR A 193 -42.58 -22.69 -7.77
CA THR A 193 -43.09 -21.31 -7.74
C THR A 193 -44.62 -21.26 -7.53
N PRO A 194 -45.17 -20.12 -7.06
CA PRO A 194 -45.72 -19.10 -7.97
C PRO A 194 -45.28 -17.67 -7.58
N THR A 195 -44.89 -16.85 -8.56
CA THR A 195 -45.69 -15.74 -9.10
C THR A 195 -46.06 -14.68 -8.06
N THR A 196 -45.33 -13.56 -8.06
CA THR A 196 -45.90 -12.27 -7.71
C THR A 196 -45.41 -11.23 -8.70
N GLU A 197 -46.38 -10.83 -9.51
CA GLU A 197 -46.44 -9.71 -10.41
C GLU A 197 -46.37 -8.39 -9.63
N SER A 198 -45.47 -7.49 -10.01
CA SER A 198 -45.75 -6.06 -9.94
C SER A 198 -44.82 -5.34 -10.92
N ALA A 199 -45.36 -5.14 -12.11
CA ALA A 199 -44.74 -4.39 -13.17
C ALA A 199 -44.76 -2.90 -12.85
N ARG A 200 -43.60 -2.31 -13.11
CA ARG A 200 -43.32 -0.89 -13.28
C ARG A 200 -44.46 -0.15 -14.00
N GLN A 201 -44.93 0.92 -13.40
CA GLN A 201 -45.54 2.05 -14.12
C GLN A 201 -44.76 3.31 -13.80
N GLY A 202 -44.53 4.15 -14.82
CA GLY A 202 -44.17 5.55 -14.62
C GLY A 202 -42.97 6.09 -15.40
N LEU A 203 -42.91 5.90 -16.71
CA LEU A 203 -42.19 6.82 -17.61
C LEU A 203 -43.06 7.09 -18.85
N SER A 204 -43.64 8.29 -18.92
CA SER A 204 -43.90 8.94 -20.21
C SER A 204 -43.79 10.45 -20.04
N ARG A 205 -42.77 11.00 -20.69
CA ARG A 205 -42.57 12.42 -20.99
C ARG A 205 -43.53 12.81 -22.10
N ALA A 206 -44.25 13.91 -21.94
CA ALA A 206 -44.80 14.69 -23.04
C ALA A 206 -44.83 16.17 -22.62
N GLY A 207 -44.37 17.08 -23.48
CA GLY A 207 -44.56 18.52 -23.26
C GLY A 207 -43.51 19.42 -23.89
N LEU A 208 -43.45 19.41 -25.21
CA LEU A 208 -42.82 20.41 -26.08
C LEU A 208 -43.55 21.77 -25.95
N LYS A 209 -42.81 22.88 -25.90
CA LYS A 209 -43.12 24.28 -26.36
C LYS A 209 -41.91 25.12 -25.92
N SER A 210 -40.96 25.61 -26.72
CA SER A 210 -40.92 26.28 -28.02
C SER A 210 -41.70 27.61 -28.10
N LYS A 211 -40.93 28.66 -28.44
CA LYS A 211 -41.29 30.04 -28.86
C LYS A 211 -41.72 30.99 -27.73
N ARG A 212 -41.34 32.27 -27.70
CA ARG A 212 -40.64 33.17 -28.63
C ARG A 212 -40.34 34.47 -27.86
N GLU A 213 -39.34 35.20 -28.34
CA GLU A 213 -39.11 36.66 -28.25
C GLU A 213 -39.00 37.33 -26.88
#